data_AF-A0A8S8YTV8-F1
#
_entry.id   AF-A0A8S8YTV8-F1
#
_cell.length_a   1.000
_cell.length_b   1.000
_cell.length_c   1.000
_cell.angle_alpha   90.00
_cell.angle_beta   90.00
_cell.angle_gamma   90.00
#
_symmetry.space_group_name_H-M   'P 1'
#
loop_
_entity.id
_entity.type
_entity.pdbx_description
1 polymer ?
#
loop_
_entity_poly.entity_id
_entity_poly.type
_entity_poly.pdbx_seq_one_letter_code
_entity_poly.pdbx_strand_id
1 'polypeptide(L)'
;MGRLIAAGSKSSLAIAIDSLAALEALHIVDYDDSEEGFSLGTPGIKSEEVGRDLVKARAARSVVNATAPSRPLVAEEIRSKLDGGLQKEIEGVLDLSSKISDLEVAIGSLQEQEDSLAELEPLGVDLDLLSGYESIVAFVGRVDDIPTAREASSSGLMIESRKQDGMVAMFLRKEDSKGAESLLESVGFQQSPIPPGTGAIPDLLAEIRTEKDSTVDEKTRLERELESWSQSHGETLVCGLEVLERDHEILTAPVRVAVSEHAFVIDGWLEMRRADEIERALKDSCLHVEIAPFEMEAGGGGHGHSDHHHSQQMPPISYQERNSSDQWNC
;
A
#
# COMPACT_ATOMS: atom_id res chain seq x y z
N MET A 1 -38.16 -3.78 8.10
CA MET A 1 -37.03 -4.11 9.00
C MET A 1 -37.59 -4.44 10.37
N GLY A 2 -36.89 -5.24 11.16
CA GLY A 2 -37.21 -5.54 12.55
C GLY A 2 -35.94 -5.54 13.40
N ARG A 3 -36.11 -5.34 14.71
CA ARG A 3 -35.04 -5.40 15.69
C ARG A 3 -35.00 -6.80 16.30
N LEU A 4 -33.83 -7.37 16.43
CA LEU A 4 -33.56 -8.63 17.12
C LEU A 4 -32.72 -8.37 18.35
N ILE A 5 -33.16 -8.91 19.47
CA ILE A 5 -32.36 -9.05 20.70
C ILE A 5 -32.24 -10.54 21.00
N ALA A 6 -31.02 -11.05 21.08
CA ALA A 6 -30.76 -12.46 21.39
C ALA A 6 -29.77 -12.59 22.54
N ALA A 7 -30.06 -13.44 23.52
CA ALA A 7 -29.21 -13.66 24.68
C ALA A 7 -28.95 -15.15 24.93
N GLY A 8 -27.74 -15.47 25.36
CA GLY A 8 -27.31 -16.85 25.60
C GLY A 8 -26.14 -16.95 26.57
N SER A 9 -25.65 -18.18 26.79
CA SER A 9 -24.46 -18.39 27.61
C SER A 9 -23.21 -17.96 26.85
N LYS A 10 -22.24 -17.33 27.54
CA LYS A 10 -20.99 -16.83 26.93
C LYS A 10 -20.23 -17.89 26.14
N SER A 11 -20.26 -19.15 26.59
CA SER A 11 -19.64 -20.28 25.88
C SER A 11 -20.23 -20.56 24.49
N SER A 12 -21.48 -20.15 24.26
CA SER A 12 -22.23 -20.39 23.02
C SER A 12 -22.18 -19.20 22.06
N LEU A 13 -21.51 -18.11 22.43
CA LEU A 13 -21.40 -16.89 21.63
C LEU A 13 -20.82 -17.15 20.24
N ALA A 14 -19.74 -17.94 20.17
CA ALA A 14 -19.12 -18.29 18.88
C ALA A 14 -20.10 -19.04 17.97
N ILE A 15 -20.84 -20.00 18.51
CA ILE A 15 -21.85 -20.78 17.77
C ILE A 15 -22.97 -19.86 17.28
N ALA A 16 -23.45 -18.93 18.12
CA ALA A 16 -24.49 -17.99 17.75
C ALA A 16 -24.04 -17.06 16.59
N ILE A 17 -22.81 -16.54 16.68
CA ILE A 17 -22.21 -15.70 15.63
C ILE A 17 -22.03 -16.48 14.33
N ASP A 18 -21.50 -17.70 14.39
CA ASP A 18 -21.31 -18.54 13.20
C ASP A 18 -22.65 -18.86 12.52
N SER A 19 -23.68 -19.19 13.30
CA SER A 19 -25.05 -19.40 12.79
C SER A 19 -25.62 -18.16 12.11
N LEU A 20 -25.43 -16.98 12.71
CA LEU A 20 -25.90 -15.71 12.14
C LEU A 20 -25.13 -15.33 10.87
N ALA A 21 -23.81 -15.54 10.88
CA ALA A 21 -22.94 -15.27 9.75
C ALA A 21 -23.30 -16.18 8.56
N ALA A 22 -23.58 -17.46 8.79
CA ALA A 22 -24.00 -18.39 7.74
C ALA A 22 -25.30 -17.97 7.04
N LEU A 23 -26.19 -17.24 7.74
CA LEU A 23 -27.43 -16.72 7.16
C LEU A 23 -27.25 -15.38 6.45
N GLU A 24 -26.21 -14.61 6.75
CA GLU A 24 -25.98 -13.24 6.20
C GLU A 24 -27.20 -12.32 6.34
N ALA A 25 -27.96 -12.48 7.43
CA ALA A 25 -29.31 -11.94 7.56
C ALA A 25 -29.47 -10.86 8.64
N LEU A 26 -28.41 -10.63 9.42
CA LEU A 26 -28.41 -9.75 10.58
C LEU A 26 -27.34 -8.67 10.46
N HIS A 27 -27.75 -7.42 10.59
CA HIS A 27 -26.84 -6.30 10.80
C HIS A 27 -26.70 -6.06 12.31
N ILE A 28 -25.58 -6.52 12.89
CA ILE A 28 -25.27 -6.32 14.31
C ILE A 28 -25.17 -4.82 14.61
N VAL A 29 -25.79 -4.38 15.70
CA VAL A 29 -25.58 -3.05 16.27
C VAL A 29 -24.47 -3.13 17.30
N ASP A 30 -23.50 -2.23 17.16
CA ASP A 30 -22.35 -2.18 18.06
C ASP A 30 -22.79 -1.82 19.47
N TYR A 31 -22.45 -2.67 20.43
CA TYR A 31 -22.58 -2.34 21.83
C TYR A 31 -21.63 -1.19 22.20
N ASP A 32 -22.15 -0.17 22.87
CA ASP A 32 -21.45 1.08 23.17
C ASP A 32 -20.87 1.17 24.59
N ASP A 33 -20.82 0.03 25.29
CA ASP A 33 -20.33 -0.07 26.69
C ASP A 33 -21.13 0.79 27.69
N SER A 34 -22.42 1.01 27.39
CA SER A 34 -23.30 1.87 28.20
C SER A 34 -23.83 1.23 29.48
N GLU A 35 -23.92 -0.10 29.55
CA GLU A 35 -24.56 -0.83 30.66
C GLU A 35 -23.55 -1.40 31.66
N GLU A 36 -23.79 -1.13 32.95
CA GLU A 36 -22.93 -1.61 34.05
C GLU A 36 -23.01 -3.15 34.18
N GLY A 37 -21.84 -3.80 34.28
CA GLY A 37 -21.73 -5.26 34.39
C GLY A 37 -21.65 -5.99 33.03
N PHE A 38 -21.73 -5.26 31.93
CA PHE A 38 -21.38 -5.73 30.60
C PHE A 38 -20.06 -5.14 30.13
N SER A 39 -19.46 -5.79 29.14
CA SER A 39 -18.22 -5.39 28.47
C SER A 39 -18.28 -5.88 27.03
N LEU A 40 -17.34 -5.44 26.19
CA LEU A 40 -17.21 -5.97 24.82
C LEU A 40 -16.67 -7.40 24.83
N GLY A 41 -17.13 -8.22 23.89
CA GLY A 41 -16.57 -9.55 23.68
C GLY A 41 -15.10 -9.52 23.22
N THR A 42 -14.46 -10.69 23.28
CA THR A 42 -13.08 -10.86 22.78
C THR A 42 -13.10 -11.49 21.40
N PRO A 43 -12.21 -11.07 20.48
CA PRO A 43 -12.06 -11.73 19.19
C PRO A 43 -11.84 -13.24 19.33
N GLY A 44 -12.22 -14.00 18.30
CA GLY A 44 -11.91 -15.41 18.20
C GLY A 44 -10.39 -15.67 18.18
N ILE A 45 -9.97 -16.83 18.67
CA ILE A 45 -8.54 -17.18 18.88
C ILE A 45 -7.69 -17.03 17.60
N LYS A 46 -8.29 -17.24 16.42
CA LYS A 46 -7.61 -17.13 15.11
C LYS A 46 -7.65 -15.73 14.48
N SER A 47 -8.24 -14.72 15.13
CA SER A 47 -8.45 -13.39 14.53
C SER A 47 -7.15 -12.72 14.11
N GLU A 48 -6.09 -12.86 14.91
CA GLU A 48 -4.78 -12.26 14.60
C GLU A 48 -4.11 -12.93 13.39
N GLU A 49 -4.22 -14.26 13.30
CA GLU A 49 -3.67 -15.05 12.19
C GLU A 49 -4.38 -14.67 10.88
N VAL A 50 -5.71 -14.72 10.87
CA VAL A 50 -6.52 -14.36 9.70
C VAL A 50 -6.34 -12.89 9.33
N GLY A 51 -6.26 -11.99 10.32
CA GLY A 51 -6.01 -10.56 10.08
C GLY A 51 -4.66 -10.30 9.42
N ARG A 52 -3.59 -10.97 9.86
CA ARG A 52 -2.27 -10.88 9.24
C ARG A 52 -2.28 -11.40 7.81
N ASP A 53 -2.90 -12.55 7.58
CA ASP A 53 -2.99 -13.18 6.26
C ASP A 53 -3.82 -12.33 5.29
N LEU A 54 -4.90 -11.72 5.78
CA LEU A 54 -5.71 -10.76 5.04
C LEU A 54 -4.91 -9.51 4.63
N VAL A 55 -4.09 -8.96 5.52
CA VAL A 55 -3.21 -7.83 5.18
C VAL A 55 -2.22 -8.20 4.08
N LYS A 56 -1.60 -9.38 4.16
CA LYS A 56 -0.68 -9.87 3.12
C LYS A 56 -1.39 -10.08 1.79
N ALA A 57 -2.58 -10.68 1.80
CA ALA A 57 -3.37 -10.90 0.60
C ALA A 57 -3.78 -9.56 -0.05
N ARG A 58 -4.14 -8.55 0.73
CA ARG A 58 -4.45 -7.20 0.23
C ARG A 58 -3.22 -6.51 -0.36
N ALA A 59 -2.07 -6.66 0.28
CA ALA A 59 -0.80 -6.17 -0.25
C ALA A 59 -0.49 -6.83 -1.60
N ALA A 60 -0.58 -8.17 -1.70
CA ALA A 60 -0.37 -8.87 -2.96
C ALA A 60 -1.36 -8.41 -4.04
N ARG A 61 -2.63 -8.22 -3.69
CA ARG A 61 -3.66 -7.70 -4.61
C ARG A 61 -3.35 -6.30 -5.14
N SER A 62 -2.64 -5.47 -4.37
CA SER A 62 -2.25 -4.12 -4.78
C SER A 62 -1.11 -4.09 -5.80
N VAL A 63 -0.25 -5.13 -5.82
CA VAL A 63 0.91 -5.22 -6.72
C VAL A 63 0.64 -6.07 -7.95
N VAL A 64 -0.39 -6.92 -7.93
CA VAL A 64 -0.75 -7.77 -9.08
C VAL A 64 -2.08 -7.36 -9.71
N ASN A 65 -2.17 -7.49 -11.04
CA ASN A 65 -3.40 -7.25 -11.76
C ASN A 65 -4.30 -8.50 -11.81
N ALA A 66 -4.74 -8.97 -10.63
CA ALA A 66 -5.67 -10.09 -10.56
C ALA A 66 -7.07 -9.69 -11.05
N THR A 67 -7.79 -10.64 -11.63
CA THR A 67 -9.20 -10.46 -12.02
C THR A 67 -10.06 -11.47 -11.28
N ALA A 68 -11.31 -11.08 -11.00
CA ALA A 68 -12.27 -11.99 -10.40
C ALA A 68 -12.54 -13.17 -11.37
N PRO A 69 -12.72 -14.39 -10.86
CA PRO A 69 -12.98 -15.54 -11.72
C PRO A 69 -14.29 -15.37 -12.48
N SER A 70 -14.31 -15.83 -13.73
CA SER A 70 -15.52 -15.81 -14.57
C SER A 70 -16.67 -16.67 -14.07
N ARG A 71 -16.41 -17.55 -13.10
CA ARG A 71 -17.40 -18.43 -12.45
C ARG A 71 -17.14 -18.48 -10.94
N PRO A 72 -18.20 -18.63 -10.12
CA PRO A 72 -18.06 -18.97 -8.71
C PRO A 72 -17.12 -20.15 -8.49
N LEU A 73 -16.20 -20.01 -7.53
CA LEU A 73 -15.38 -21.10 -7.00
C LEU A 73 -15.96 -21.57 -5.67
N VAL A 74 -15.64 -22.78 -5.25
CA VAL A 74 -16.16 -23.32 -3.99
C VAL A 74 -15.31 -22.81 -2.83
N ALA A 75 -15.92 -22.12 -1.86
CA ALA A 75 -15.22 -21.56 -0.70
C ALA A 75 -14.33 -22.58 0.05
N GLU A 76 -14.75 -23.84 0.17
CA GLU A 76 -13.97 -24.90 0.81
C GLU A 76 -12.68 -25.24 0.05
N GLU A 77 -12.72 -25.25 -1.29
CA GLU A 77 -11.52 -25.45 -2.11
C GLU A 77 -10.53 -24.29 -1.95
N ILE A 78 -11.05 -23.06 -1.85
CA ILE A 78 -10.24 -21.86 -1.61
C ILE A 78 -9.60 -21.91 -0.21
N ARG A 79 -10.38 -22.26 0.82
CA ARG A 79 -9.87 -22.48 2.19
C ARG A 79 -8.74 -23.50 2.21
N SER A 80 -8.88 -24.62 1.51
CA SER A 80 -7.81 -25.63 1.43
C SER A 80 -6.54 -25.10 0.76
N LYS A 81 -6.65 -24.23 -0.26
CA LYS A 81 -5.49 -23.59 -0.89
C LYS A 81 -4.85 -22.54 0.02
N LEU A 82 -5.68 -21.85 0.81
CA LEU A 82 -5.28 -20.91 1.85
C LEU A 82 -4.65 -21.58 3.08
N ASP A 83 -4.71 -22.88 3.33
CA ASP A 83 -4.04 -23.43 4.53
C ASP A 83 -2.52 -23.65 4.38
N GLY A 84 -1.89 -23.05 3.34
CA GLY A 84 -0.42 -22.97 3.28
C GLY A 84 0.22 -22.98 1.89
N GLY A 85 -0.54 -23.29 0.84
CA GLY A 85 -0.06 -23.16 -0.54
C GLY A 85 -0.03 -21.69 -0.97
N LEU A 86 -1.18 -21.02 -0.82
CA LEU A 86 -1.36 -19.67 -1.31
C LEU A 86 -0.59 -18.62 -0.51
N GLN A 87 -0.41 -18.75 0.81
CA GLN A 87 0.35 -17.75 1.57
C GLN A 87 1.81 -17.70 1.16
N LYS A 88 2.44 -18.85 0.90
CA LYS A 88 3.83 -18.89 0.42
C LYS A 88 3.96 -18.23 -0.94
N GLU A 89 2.99 -18.47 -1.81
CA GLU A 89 2.90 -17.83 -3.12
C GLU A 89 2.70 -16.31 -2.99
N ILE A 90 1.83 -15.86 -2.07
CA ILE A 90 1.62 -14.44 -1.75
C ILE A 90 2.91 -13.78 -1.22
N GLU A 91 3.63 -14.45 -0.32
CA GLU A 91 4.92 -13.95 0.19
C GLU A 91 5.95 -13.84 -0.94
N GLY A 92 6.05 -14.85 -1.81
CA GLY A 92 6.95 -14.81 -2.97
C GLY A 92 6.65 -13.65 -3.92
N VAL A 93 5.39 -13.33 -4.14
CA VAL A 93 4.96 -12.17 -4.95
C VAL A 93 5.37 -10.84 -4.31
N LEU A 94 5.19 -10.70 -3.00
CA LEU A 94 5.59 -9.50 -2.28
C LEU A 94 7.11 -9.31 -2.32
N ASP A 95 7.88 -10.40 -2.21
CA ASP A 95 9.34 -10.38 -2.34
C ASP A 95 9.78 -9.99 -3.75
N LEU A 96 9.12 -10.52 -4.79
CA LEU A 96 9.35 -10.11 -6.18
C LEU A 96 9.08 -8.62 -6.38
N SER A 97 7.95 -8.13 -5.86
CA SER A 97 7.60 -6.70 -5.94
C SER A 97 8.63 -5.81 -5.25
N SER A 98 9.13 -6.20 -4.07
CA SER A 98 10.17 -5.44 -3.38
C SER A 98 11.46 -5.39 -4.18
N LYS A 99 11.90 -6.53 -4.75
CA LYS A 99 13.10 -6.58 -5.59
C LYS A 99 12.97 -5.71 -6.85
N ILE A 100 11.79 -5.68 -7.47
CA ILE A 100 11.53 -4.80 -8.61
C ILE A 100 11.71 -3.33 -8.20
N SER A 101 11.14 -2.92 -7.06
CA SER A 101 11.31 -1.55 -6.55
C SER A 101 12.77 -1.22 -6.22
N ASP A 102 13.53 -2.16 -5.64
CA ASP A 102 14.96 -1.96 -5.36
C ASP A 102 15.77 -1.77 -6.66
N LEU A 103 15.46 -2.57 -7.69
CA LEU A 103 16.08 -2.44 -9.02
C LEU A 103 15.71 -1.11 -9.69
N GLU A 104 14.48 -0.61 -9.54
CA GLU A 104 14.08 0.70 -10.04
C GLU A 104 14.90 1.84 -9.42
N VAL A 105 15.12 1.78 -8.10
CA VAL A 105 15.96 2.74 -7.40
C VAL A 105 17.41 2.66 -7.91
N ALA A 106 17.93 1.44 -8.09
CA ALA A 106 19.28 1.24 -8.63
C ALA A 106 19.43 1.78 -10.06
N ILE A 107 18.46 1.52 -10.94
CA ILE A 107 18.42 2.07 -12.31
C ILE A 107 18.41 3.60 -12.28
N GLY A 108 17.61 4.21 -11.39
CA GLY A 108 17.58 5.66 -11.20
C GLY A 108 18.94 6.23 -10.79
N SER A 109 19.61 5.60 -9.83
CA SER A 109 20.95 6.01 -9.40
C SER A 109 22.00 5.88 -10.51
N LEU A 110 21.97 4.77 -11.28
CA LEU A 110 22.86 4.58 -12.42
C LEU A 110 22.60 5.60 -13.53
N GLN A 111 21.34 5.96 -13.77
CA GLN A 111 20.96 7.01 -14.72
C GLN A 111 21.52 8.38 -14.30
N GLU A 112 21.37 8.76 -13.02
CA GLU A 112 21.91 10.03 -12.52
C GLU A 112 23.44 10.10 -12.64
N GLN A 113 24.12 8.99 -12.38
CA GLN A 113 25.57 8.87 -12.58
C GLN A 113 25.95 8.96 -14.05
N GLU A 114 25.22 8.27 -14.93
CA GLU A 114 25.41 8.33 -16.38
C GLU A 114 25.26 9.77 -16.89
N ASP A 115 24.20 10.48 -16.48
CA ASP A 115 23.94 11.85 -16.91
C ASP A 115 25.04 12.82 -16.45
N SER A 116 25.50 12.65 -15.21
CA SER A 116 26.60 13.46 -14.65
C SER A 116 27.91 13.24 -15.40
N LEU A 117 28.25 11.99 -15.74
CA LEU A 117 29.46 11.67 -16.50
C LEU A 117 29.34 12.10 -17.97
N ALA A 118 28.16 11.92 -18.57
CA ALA A 118 27.89 12.32 -19.95
C ALA A 118 28.02 13.83 -20.14
N GLU A 119 27.68 14.63 -19.12
CA GLU A 119 27.92 16.06 -19.13
C GLU A 119 29.43 16.40 -19.17
N LEU A 120 30.27 15.61 -18.50
CA LEU A 120 31.72 15.85 -18.40
C LEU A 120 32.52 15.23 -19.57
N GLU A 121 32.02 14.19 -20.22
CA GLU A 121 32.66 13.48 -21.34
C GLU A 121 33.24 14.41 -22.43
N PRO A 122 32.55 15.49 -22.85
CA PRO A 122 33.03 16.43 -23.87
C PRO A 122 34.36 17.13 -23.56
N LEU A 123 34.73 17.24 -22.28
CA LEU A 123 36.00 17.83 -21.85
C LEU A 123 37.21 16.98 -22.29
N GLY A 124 37.03 15.66 -22.43
CA GLY A 124 38.10 14.74 -22.81
C GLY A 124 39.23 14.65 -21.77
N VAL A 125 38.90 14.86 -20.50
CA VAL A 125 39.81 14.79 -19.35
C VAL A 125 39.39 13.61 -18.48
N ASP A 126 40.35 12.87 -17.94
CA ASP A 126 40.07 11.77 -17.01
C ASP A 126 39.44 12.32 -15.72
N LEU A 127 38.51 11.55 -15.14
CA LEU A 127 37.66 12.03 -14.04
C LEU A 127 38.46 12.39 -12.78
N ASP A 128 39.51 11.64 -12.49
CA ASP A 128 40.41 11.86 -11.36
C ASP A 128 41.28 13.11 -11.51
N LEU A 129 41.39 13.66 -12.72
CA LEU A 129 42.09 14.92 -12.97
C LEU A 129 41.17 16.14 -12.81
N LEU A 130 39.88 15.95 -12.54
CA LEU A 130 38.93 17.05 -12.36
C LEU A 130 38.81 17.49 -10.88
N SER A 131 39.39 16.76 -9.93
CA SER A 131 39.29 17.08 -8.50
C SER A 131 40.44 16.50 -7.67
N GLY A 132 40.44 16.71 -6.35
CA GLY A 132 41.35 16.02 -5.42
C GLY A 132 42.74 16.66 -5.20
N TYR A 133 43.01 17.84 -5.76
CA TYR A 133 44.28 18.53 -5.58
C TYR A 133 44.39 19.27 -4.23
N GLU A 134 45.58 19.31 -3.63
CA GLU A 134 45.83 20.04 -2.36
C GLU A 134 46.04 21.55 -2.56
N SER A 135 46.76 21.91 -3.63
CA SER A 135 47.20 23.28 -3.92
C SER A 135 46.47 23.96 -5.09
N ILE A 136 45.61 23.20 -5.78
CA ILE A 136 44.86 23.63 -6.95
C ILE A 136 43.35 23.49 -6.67
N VAL A 137 42.57 24.42 -7.18
CA VAL A 137 41.10 24.37 -7.21
C VAL A 137 40.66 24.18 -8.65
N ALA A 138 39.79 23.20 -8.89
CA ALA A 138 39.20 22.93 -10.18
C ALA A 138 37.77 23.49 -10.23
N PHE A 139 37.50 24.34 -11.21
CA PHE A 139 36.15 24.82 -11.54
C PHE A 139 35.71 24.12 -12.81
N VAL A 140 34.75 23.20 -12.69
CA VAL A 140 34.20 22.43 -13.80
C VAL A 140 32.73 22.79 -13.94
N GLY A 141 32.32 23.19 -15.14
CA GLY A 141 30.96 23.65 -15.36
C GLY A 141 30.79 24.42 -16.67
N ARG A 142 29.63 25.04 -16.84
CA ARG A 142 29.28 25.82 -18.03
C ARG A 142 29.47 27.31 -17.81
N VAL A 143 29.86 28.04 -18.85
CA VAL A 143 29.95 29.50 -18.90
C VAL A 143 29.21 30.04 -20.13
N ASP A 144 28.65 31.24 -20.00
CA ASP A 144 27.97 31.92 -21.12
C ASP A 144 28.97 32.68 -22.02
N ASP A 145 30.14 33.06 -21.48
CA ASP A 145 31.18 33.83 -22.17
C ASP A 145 32.57 33.22 -21.97
N ILE A 146 32.96 32.34 -22.91
CA ILE A 146 34.26 31.64 -22.92
C ILE A 146 35.46 32.61 -22.95
N PRO A 147 35.51 33.65 -23.82
CA PRO A 147 36.58 34.64 -23.80
C PRO A 147 36.85 35.26 -22.42
N THR A 148 35.80 35.66 -21.71
CA THR A 148 35.93 36.28 -20.38
C THR A 148 36.29 35.26 -19.31
N ALA A 149 35.74 34.03 -19.39
CA ALA A 149 36.19 32.92 -18.55
C ALA A 149 37.68 32.60 -18.74
N ARG A 150 38.20 32.73 -19.97
CA ARG A 150 39.62 32.54 -20.27
C ARG A 150 40.50 33.62 -19.62
N GLU A 151 40.04 34.87 -19.57
CA GLU A 151 40.73 35.94 -18.84
C GLU A 151 40.76 35.65 -17.33
N ALA A 152 39.65 35.18 -16.77
CA ALA A 152 39.56 34.74 -15.37
C ALA A 152 40.50 33.56 -15.05
N SER A 153 40.80 32.72 -16.05
CA SER A 153 41.76 31.61 -15.93
C SER A 153 43.23 32.00 -16.17
N SER A 154 43.54 33.28 -16.39
CA SER A 154 44.87 33.71 -16.87
C SER A 154 46.05 33.33 -15.99
N SER A 155 45.85 33.11 -14.68
CA SER A 155 46.88 32.62 -13.76
C SER A 155 46.99 31.09 -13.68
N GLY A 156 46.16 30.35 -14.43
CA GLY A 156 46.05 28.90 -14.39
C GLY A 156 45.92 28.24 -15.77
N LEU A 157 45.23 27.10 -15.80
CA LEU A 157 44.95 26.34 -17.01
C LEU A 157 43.44 26.27 -17.23
N MET A 158 42.99 26.40 -18.47
CA MET A 158 41.60 26.20 -18.87
C MET A 158 41.53 25.18 -20.01
N ILE A 159 40.66 24.19 -19.85
CA ILE A 159 40.29 23.21 -20.86
C ILE A 159 38.87 23.53 -21.29
N GLU A 160 38.69 23.77 -22.58
CA GLU A 160 37.39 24.04 -23.20
C GLU A 160 36.94 22.79 -23.95
N SER A 161 35.70 22.39 -23.73
CA SER A 161 35.08 21.31 -24.48
C SER A 161 35.01 21.67 -25.96
N ARG A 162 35.42 20.74 -26.82
CA ARG A 162 35.29 20.90 -28.29
C ARG A 162 33.96 20.40 -28.83
N LYS A 163 33.20 19.68 -28.01
CA LYS A 163 31.98 18.98 -28.43
C LYS A 163 30.71 19.58 -27.82
N GLN A 164 30.84 20.42 -26.79
CA GLN A 164 29.73 21.06 -26.08
C GLN A 164 30.09 22.51 -25.77
N ASP A 165 29.25 23.42 -26.25
CA ASP A 165 29.48 24.86 -26.09
C ASP A 165 29.38 25.29 -24.62
N GLY A 166 30.22 26.23 -24.23
CA GLY A 166 30.29 26.77 -22.86
C GLY A 166 30.85 25.81 -21.79
N MET A 167 31.06 24.52 -22.05
CA MET A 167 31.58 23.58 -21.04
C MET A 167 33.09 23.71 -20.87
N VAL A 168 33.54 23.96 -19.64
CA VAL A 168 34.94 24.28 -19.33
C VAL A 168 35.40 23.62 -18.02
N ALA A 169 36.69 23.30 -17.96
CA ALA A 169 37.39 22.91 -16.73
C ALA A 169 38.59 23.84 -16.51
N MET A 170 38.57 24.60 -15.42
CA MET A 170 39.61 25.56 -15.06
C MET A 170 40.36 25.12 -13.82
N PHE A 171 41.68 25.17 -13.85
CA PHE A 171 42.57 24.77 -12.78
C PHE A 171 43.39 25.98 -12.33
N LEU A 172 43.16 26.41 -11.09
CA LEU A 172 43.77 27.60 -10.52
C LEU A 172 44.47 27.27 -9.22
N ARG A 173 45.53 28.01 -8.88
CA ARG A 173 46.12 27.90 -7.54
C ARG A 173 45.13 28.37 -6.50
N LYS A 174 45.18 27.76 -5.31
CA LYS A 174 44.29 28.11 -4.21
C LYS A 174 44.40 29.57 -3.76
N GLU A 175 45.56 30.20 -3.93
CA GLU A 175 45.74 31.63 -3.68
C GLU A 175 44.93 32.54 -4.64
N ASP A 176 44.67 32.08 -5.87
CA ASP A 176 44.01 32.85 -6.93
C ASP A 176 42.51 32.54 -7.05
N SER A 177 42.02 31.47 -6.40
CA SER A 177 40.67 30.93 -6.62
C SER A 177 39.55 31.92 -6.29
N LYS A 178 39.71 32.73 -5.23
CA LYS A 178 38.69 33.72 -4.81
C LYS A 178 38.45 34.81 -5.84
N GLY A 179 39.51 35.26 -6.52
CA GLY A 179 39.40 36.27 -7.57
C GLY A 179 38.68 35.73 -8.80
N ALA A 180 38.97 34.47 -9.14
CA ALA A 180 38.33 33.78 -10.27
C ALA A 180 36.86 33.47 -10.02
N GLU A 181 36.45 33.09 -8.81
CA GLU A 181 35.04 32.84 -8.45
C GLU A 181 34.15 34.05 -8.76
N SER A 182 34.55 35.25 -8.34
CA SER A 182 33.77 36.47 -8.61
C SER A 182 33.67 36.81 -10.10
N LEU A 183 34.71 36.52 -10.88
CA LEU A 183 34.68 36.71 -12.33
C LEU A 183 33.81 35.64 -13.00
N LEU A 184 33.86 34.39 -12.53
CA LEU A 184 33.06 33.29 -13.04
C LEU A 184 31.57 33.49 -12.81
N GLU A 185 31.18 33.98 -11.64
CA GLU A 185 29.81 34.40 -11.35
C GLU A 185 29.33 35.47 -12.33
N SER A 186 30.19 36.44 -12.68
CA SER A 186 29.84 37.52 -13.62
C SER A 186 29.60 37.04 -15.06
N VAL A 187 30.10 35.86 -15.43
CA VAL A 187 29.94 35.24 -16.76
C VAL A 187 28.96 34.06 -16.79
N GLY A 188 28.09 33.97 -15.77
CA GLY A 188 27.04 32.96 -15.73
C GLY A 188 27.54 31.55 -15.44
N PHE A 189 28.66 31.39 -14.72
CA PHE A 189 29.20 30.07 -14.42
C PHE A 189 28.20 29.20 -13.66
N GLN A 190 27.94 28.01 -14.19
CA GLN A 190 27.12 26.96 -13.59
C GLN A 190 27.99 25.76 -13.31
N GLN A 191 28.25 25.49 -12.03
CA GLN A 191 29.10 24.38 -11.62
C GLN A 191 28.44 23.04 -11.94
N SER A 192 29.19 22.16 -12.60
CA SER A 192 28.79 20.76 -12.81
C SER A 192 29.30 19.90 -11.67
N PRO A 193 28.45 19.04 -11.09
CA PRO A 193 28.89 18.10 -10.05
C PRO A 193 29.87 17.10 -10.64
N ILE A 194 30.95 16.81 -9.91
CA ILE A 194 31.92 15.79 -10.31
C ILE A 194 31.63 14.53 -9.49
N PRO A 195 31.12 13.45 -10.11
CA PRO A 195 30.88 12.21 -9.39
C PRO A 195 32.20 11.56 -8.95
N PRO A 196 32.19 10.74 -7.88
CA PRO A 196 33.37 9.99 -7.48
C PRO A 196 33.73 8.94 -8.54
N GLY A 197 35.02 8.79 -8.82
CA GLY A 197 35.53 7.78 -9.75
C GLY A 197 36.96 8.08 -10.22
N THR A 198 37.50 7.22 -11.06
CA THR A 198 38.88 7.30 -11.57
C THR A 198 38.97 6.76 -12.99
N GLY A 199 39.79 7.38 -13.83
CA GLY A 199 40.04 6.94 -15.21
C GLY A 199 39.21 7.71 -16.26
N ALA A 200 39.24 7.17 -17.47
CA ALA A 200 38.63 7.81 -18.64
C ALA A 200 37.10 7.77 -18.56
N ILE A 201 36.46 8.93 -18.71
CA ILE A 201 34.99 9.06 -18.67
C ILE A 201 34.27 8.13 -19.66
N PRO A 202 34.74 7.94 -20.92
CA PRO A 202 34.09 7.01 -21.85
C PRO A 202 34.07 5.55 -21.37
N ASP A 203 35.11 5.10 -20.66
CA ASP A 203 35.20 3.74 -20.14
C ASP A 203 34.22 3.55 -18.97
N LEU A 204 34.16 4.53 -18.05
CA LEU A 204 33.20 4.55 -16.95
C LEU A 204 31.75 4.57 -17.45
N LEU A 205 31.45 5.38 -18.48
CA LEU A 205 30.14 5.41 -19.12
C LEU A 205 29.77 4.06 -19.74
N ALA A 206 30.73 3.36 -20.37
CA ALA A 206 30.48 2.04 -20.94
C ALA A 206 30.17 0.99 -19.85
N GLU A 207 30.87 1.05 -18.72
CA GLU A 207 30.62 0.18 -17.57
C GLU A 207 29.23 0.42 -16.97
N ILE A 208 28.88 1.67 -16.65
CA ILE A 208 27.58 2.05 -16.09
C ILE A 208 26.44 1.66 -17.04
N ARG A 209 26.58 1.90 -18.34
CA ARG A 209 25.56 1.48 -19.33
C ARG A 209 25.37 -0.03 -19.35
N THR A 210 26.46 -0.79 -19.27
CA THR A 210 26.40 -2.26 -19.23
C THR A 210 25.71 -2.76 -17.95
N GLU A 211 26.04 -2.18 -16.80
CA GLU A 211 25.42 -2.52 -15.52
C GLU A 211 23.93 -2.16 -15.51
N LYS A 212 23.59 -0.97 -16.00
CA LYS A 212 22.21 -0.50 -16.14
C LYS A 212 21.39 -1.40 -17.06
N ASP A 213 21.91 -1.75 -18.23
CA ASP A 213 21.24 -2.66 -19.17
C ASP A 213 20.98 -4.02 -18.50
N SER A 214 21.97 -4.58 -17.79
CA SER A 214 21.81 -5.83 -17.04
C SER A 214 20.73 -5.70 -15.94
N THR A 215 20.68 -4.56 -15.25
CA THR A 215 19.71 -4.29 -14.18
C THR A 215 18.30 -4.15 -14.74
N VAL A 216 18.14 -3.49 -15.89
CA VAL A 216 16.86 -3.38 -16.62
C VAL A 216 16.39 -4.75 -17.11
N ASP A 217 17.29 -5.57 -17.63
CA ASP A 217 16.97 -6.93 -18.08
C ASP A 217 16.49 -7.81 -16.92
N GLU A 218 17.17 -7.72 -15.77
CA GLU A 218 16.74 -8.41 -14.54
C GLU A 218 15.37 -7.93 -14.06
N LYS A 219 15.16 -6.62 -13.97
CA LYS A 219 13.85 -6.04 -13.62
C LYS A 219 12.75 -6.59 -14.54
N THR A 220 12.98 -6.54 -15.84
CA THR A 220 12.02 -7.01 -16.85
C THR A 220 11.74 -8.51 -16.71
N ARG A 221 12.74 -9.32 -16.31
CA ARG A 221 12.52 -10.74 -16.01
C ARG A 221 11.58 -10.92 -14.82
N LEU A 222 11.82 -10.20 -13.72
CA LEU A 222 10.99 -10.30 -12.51
C LEU A 222 9.56 -9.79 -12.75
N GLU A 223 9.38 -8.74 -13.52
CA GLU A 223 8.04 -8.25 -13.91
C GLU A 223 7.25 -9.31 -14.70
N ARG A 224 7.91 -10.08 -15.58
CA ARG A 224 7.27 -11.19 -16.29
C ARG A 224 6.92 -12.35 -15.36
N GLU A 225 7.76 -12.65 -14.38
CA GLU A 225 7.46 -13.65 -13.35
C GLU A 225 6.23 -13.25 -12.53
N LEU A 226 6.14 -11.97 -12.15
CA LEU A 226 5.01 -11.40 -11.43
C LEU A 226 3.70 -11.49 -12.25
N GLU A 227 3.75 -11.12 -13.53
CA GLU A 227 2.61 -11.23 -14.44
C GLU A 227 2.16 -12.68 -14.65
N SER A 228 3.10 -13.60 -14.86
CA SER A 228 2.81 -15.04 -14.98
C SER A 228 2.15 -15.60 -13.72
N TRP A 229 2.60 -15.15 -12.55
CA TRP A 229 1.98 -15.51 -11.29
C TRP A 229 0.55 -14.96 -11.19
N SER A 230 0.36 -13.69 -11.55
CA SER A 230 -0.96 -13.05 -11.55
C SER A 230 -1.98 -13.79 -12.42
N GLN A 231 -1.57 -14.23 -13.60
CA GLN A 231 -2.42 -15.02 -14.50
C GLN A 231 -2.76 -16.41 -13.94
N SER A 232 -1.85 -17.03 -13.20
CA SER A 232 -2.02 -18.39 -12.67
C SER A 232 -2.79 -18.44 -11.35
N HIS A 233 -2.61 -17.43 -10.50
CA HIS A 233 -3.11 -17.43 -9.13
C HIS A 233 -4.08 -16.28 -8.82
N GLY A 234 -4.24 -15.32 -9.73
CA GLY A 234 -5.05 -14.11 -9.50
C GLY A 234 -6.48 -14.39 -9.11
N GLU A 235 -7.17 -15.30 -9.81
CA GLU A 235 -8.54 -15.70 -9.45
C GLU A 235 -8.63 -16.29 -8.04
N THR A 236 -7.64 -17.12 -7.67
CA THR A 236 -7.58 -17.73 -6.34
C THR A 236 -7.26 -16.70 -5.27
N LEU A 237 -6.42 -15.70 -5.56
CA LEU A 237 -6.13 -14.58 -4.66
C LEU A 237 -7.38 -13.73 -4.38
N VAL A 238 -8.18 -13.44 -5.41
CA VAL A 238 -9.41 -12.65 -5.26
C VAL A 238 -10.43 -13.40 -4.38
N CYS A 239 -10.71 -14.66 -4.66
CA CYS A 239 -11.65 -15.43 -3.82
C CYS A 239 -11.06 -15.73 -2.44
N GLY A 240 -9.73 -15.88 -2.34
CA GLY A 240 -9.04 -16.02 -1.06
C GLY A 240 -9.20 -14.78 -0.19
N LEU A 241 -9.18 -13.58 -0.78
CA LEU A 241 -9.46 -12.33 -0.09
C LEU A 241 -10.88 -12.31 0.47
N GLU A 242 -11.89 -12.64 -0.33
CA GLU A 242 -13.29 -12.68 0.11
C GLU A 242 -13.48 -13.63 1.31
N VAL A 243 -12.89 -14.83 1.23
CA VAL A 243 -12.91 -15.81 2.33
C VAL A 243 -12.23 -15.24 3.59
N LEU A 244 -11.04 -14.65 3.45
CA LEU A 244 -10.30 -14.08 4.59
C LEU A 244 -11.02 -12.87 5.19
N GLU A 245 -11.66 -12.03 4.37
CA GLU A 245 -12.45 -10.88 4.82
C GLU A 245 -13.66 -11.33 5.63
N ARG A 246 -14.39 -12.31 5.11
CA ARG A 246 -15.52 -12.93 5.80
C ARG A 246 -15.09 -13.57 7.12
N ASP A 247 -14.03 -14.37 7.11
CA ASP A 247 -13.53 -15.02 8.33
C ASP A 247 -13.06 -13.99 9.35
N HIS A 248 -12.39 -12.92 8.91
CA HIS A 248 -11.97 -11.83 9.79
C HIS A 248 -13.19 -11.11 10.39
N GLU A 249 -14.22 -10.83 9.61
CA GLU A 249 -15.47 -10.24 10.11
C GLU A 249 -16.13 -11.13 11.18
N ILE A 250 -16.25 -12.43 10.92
CA ILE A 250 -16.84 -13.40 11.86
C ILE A 250 -16.01 -13.48 13.15
N LEU A 251 -14.69 -13.60 13.03
CA LEU A 251 -13.79 -13.73 14.18
C LEU A 251 -13.72 -12.44 15.01
N THR A 252 -14.00 -11.28 14.42
CA THR A 252 -14.01 -10.00 15.12
C THR A 252 -15.41 -9.59 15.58
N ALA A 253 -16.48 -10.18 15.05
CA ALA A 253 -17.86 -9.92 15.45
C ALA A 253 -18.12 -9.95 16.97
N PRO A 254 -17.51 -10.84 17.79
CA PRO A 254 -17.71 -10.83 19.24
C PRO A 254 -17.41 -9.48 19.91
N VAL A 255 -16.50 -8.67 19.37
CA VAL A 255 -16.15 -7.37 19.96
C VAL A 255 -17.27 -6.34 19.84
N ARG A 256 -18.29 -6.62 19.03
CA ARG A 256 -19.46 -5.77 18.81
C ARG A 256 -20.63 -6.14 19.74
N VAL A 257 -20.49 -7.23 20.49
CA VAL A 257 -21.53 -7.86 21.30
C VAL A 257 -21.30 -7.56 22.78
N ALA A 258 -22.39 -7.30 23.51
CA ALA A 258 -22.35 -7.14 24.96
C ALA A 258 -22.14 -8.51 25.63
N VAL A 259 -21.13 -8.64 26.48
CA VAL A 259 -20.84 -9.86 27.25
C VAL A 259 -20.66 -9.57 28.74
N SER A 260 -21.09 -10.49 29.58
CA SER A 260 -20.82 -10.50 31.02
C SER A 260 -19.85 -11.63 31.39
N GLU A 261 -19.79 -12.01 32.67
CA GLU A 261 -19.03 -13.18 33.11
C GLU A 261 -19.59 -14.49 32.50
N HIS A 262 -20.91 -14.58 32.32
CA HIS A 262 -21.57 -15.85 31.96
C HIS A 262 -22.57 -15.75 30.79
N ALA A 263 -22.92 -14.55 30.33
CA ALA A 263 -23.90 -14.35 29.28
C ALA A 263 -23.39 -13.44 28.16
N PHE A 264 -24.07 -13.49 27.01
CA PHE A 264 -23.93 -12.52 25.94
C PHE A 264 -25.32 -11.99 25.53
N VAL A 265 -25.35 -10.80 24.94
CA VAL A 265 -26.53 -10.19 24.32
C VAL A 265 -26.12 -9.62 22.96
N ILE A 266 -26.71 -10.15 21.89
CA ILE A 266 -26.59 -9.65 20.52
C ILE A 266 -27.79 -8.77 20.23
N ASP A 267 -27.52 -7.59 19.71
CA ASP A 267 -28.53 -6.66 19.24
C ASP A 267 -28.31 -6.39 17.75
N GLY A 268 -29.37 -6.35 16.95
CA GLY A 268 -29.24 -6.22 15.50
C GLY A 268 -30.52 -5.94 14.73
N TRP A 269 -30.35 -5.51 13.49
CA TRP A 269 -31.43 -5.30 12.53
C TRP A 269 -31.52 -6.45 11.54
N LEU A 270 -32.74 -6.89 11.25
CA LEU A 270 -33.02 -7.93 10.26
C LEU A 270 -34.20 -7.55 9.37
N GLU A 271 -34.35 -8.29 8.28
CA GLU A 271 -35.55 -8.25 7.47
C GLU A 271 -36.62 -9.18 8.07
N MET A 272 -37.79 -8.64 8.39
CA MET A 272 -38.87 -9.42 9.04
C MET A 272 -39.27 -10.69 8.26
N ARG A 273 -39.10 -10.70 6.94
CA ARG A 273 -39.34 -11.88 6.08
C ARG A 273 -38.40 -13.07 6.37
N ARG A 274 -37.26 -12.83 7.01
CA ARG A 274 -36.26 -13.84 7.41
C ARG A 274 -36.28 -14.12 8.93
N ALA A 275 -37.22 -13.56 9.68
CA ALA A 275 -37.27 -13.70 11.14
C ALA A 275 -37.35 -15.16 11.59
N ASP A 276 -38.26 -15.95 11.00
CA ASP A 276 -38.46 -17.37 11.34
C ASP A 276 -37.20 -18.22 11.09
N GLU A 277 -36.41 -17.88 10.06
CA GLU A 277 -35.16 -18.56 9.72
C GLU A 277 -34.09 -18.28 10.78
N ILE A 278 -33.93 -17.01 11.17
CA ILE A 278 -32.97 -16.56 12.18
C ILE A 278 -33.32 -17.14 13.56
N GLU A 279 -34.58 -17.09 13.97
CA GLU A 279 -35.03 -17.63 15.26
C GLU A 279 -34.72 -19.12 15.38
N ARG A 280 -34.91 -19.89 14.31
CA ARG A 280 -34.58 -21.32 14.28
C ARG A 280 -33.08 -21.57 14.39
N ALA A 281 -32.26 -20.78 13.69
CA ALA A 281 -30.80 -20.93 13.73
C ALA A 281 -30.20 -20.60 15.10
N LEU A 282 -30.82 -19.67 15.85
CA LEU A 282 -30.37 -19.27 17.17
C LEU A 282 -30.88 -20.16 18.31
N LYS A 283 -31.86 -21.02 18.07
CA LYS A 283 -32.56 -21.80 19.10
C LYS A 283 -31.63 -22.65 19.98
N ASP A 284 -30.57 -23.20 19.40
CA ASP A 284 -29.66 -24.10 20.10
C ASP A 284 -28.50 -23.34 20.80
N SER A 285 -28.24 -22.09 20.43
CA SER A 285 -27.16 -21.25 20.97
C SER A 285 -27.64 -20.15 21.93
N CYS A 286 -28.91 -19.73 21.81
CA CYS A 286 -29.51 -18.65 22.58
C CYS A 286 -30.59 -19.19 23.52
N LEU A 287 -30.64 -18.67 24.74
CA LEU A 287 -31.68 -18.95 25.72
C LEU A 287 -32.90 -18.07 25.52
N HIS A 288 -32.71 -16.90 24.91
CA HIS A 288 -33.76 -15.93 24.62
C HIS A 288 -33.52 -15.30 23.26
N VAL A 289 -34.58 -15.17 22.46
CA VAL A 289 -34.58 -14.46 21.17
C VAL A 289 -35.89 -13.68 21.09
N GLU A 290 -35.80 -12.39 20.90
CA GLU A 290 -36.92 -11.48 20.69
C GLU A 290 -36.75 -10.79 19.33
N ILE A 291 -37.79 -10.82 18.50
CA ILE A 291 -37.83 -10.12 17.22
C ILE A 291 -39.07 -9.25 17.18
N ALA A 292 -38.89 -7.94 17.05
CA ALA A 292 -39.97 -6.96 16.97
C ALA A 292 -39.92 -6.21 15.63
N PRO A 293 -41.06 -6.03 14.94
CA PRO A 293 -41.14 -5.12 13.79
C PRO A 293 -40.69 -3.70 14.18
N PHE A 294 -39.93 -3.04 13.32
CA PHE A 294 -39.61 -1.64 13.54
C PHE A 294 -40.86 -0.78 13.32
N GLU A 295 -41.25 -0.04 14.33
CA GLU A 295 -42.29 0.98 14.26
C GLU A 295 -41.66 2.36 14.44
N MET A 296 -41.93 3.27 13.50
CA MET A 296 -41.52 4.67 13.66
C MET A 296 -42.37 5.28 14.77
N GLU A 297 -41.74 5.81 15.81
CA GLU A 297 -42.46 6.57 16.81
C GLU A 297 -42.90 7.90 16.19
N ALA A 298 -44.21 8.08 16.01
CA ALA A 298 -44.77 9.30 15.48
C ALA A 298 -44.77 10.41 16.55
N GLY A 299 -43.71 11.23 16.60
CA GLY A 299 -43.75 12.52 17.33
C GLY A 299 -42.44 13.04 17.90
N GLY A 300 -41.84 14.03 17.23
CA GLY A 300 -40.78 14.88 17.79
C GLY A 300 -40.70 16.28 17.16
N GLY A 301 -41.71 16.69 16.38
CA GLY A 301 -41.84 18.05 15.86
C GLY A 301 -42.56 18.94 16.87
N GLY A 302 -41.91 19.27 17.98
CA GLY A 302 -42.47 20.12 19.02
C GLY A 302 -41.44 21.14 19.49
N HIS A 303 -41.69 22.41 19.22
CA HIS A 303 -40.96 23.54 19.82
C HIS A 303 -40.99 23.41 21.35
N GLY A 304 -39.85 23.09 21.97
CA GLY A 304 -39.74 23.00 23.42
C GLY A 304 -38.30 22.76 23.84
N HIS A 305 -37.76 23.70 24.61
CA HIS A 305 -36.42 23.65 25.18
C HIS A 305 -36.27 22.45 26.13
N SER A 306 -35.57 21.40 25.69
CA SER A 306 -34.93 20.41 26.57
C SER A 306 -33.91 19.62 25.77
N ASP A 307 -32.64 19.73 26.15
CA ASP A 307 -31.46 19.12 25.54
C ASP A 307 -31.37 17.60 25.78
N HIS A 308 -32.39 16.84 25.36
CA HIS A 308 -32.33 15.38 25.29
C HIS A 308 -32.97 14.92 23.97
N HIS A 309 -32.21 15.04 22.88
CA HIS A 309 -32.56 14.38 21.63
C HIS A 309 -32.43 12.86 21.82
N HIS A 310 -33.54 12.19 22.12
CA HIS A 310 -33.66 10.75 21.85
C HIS A 310 -33.72 10.59 20.32
N SER A 311 -32.56 10.52 19.67
CA SER A 311 -32.50 10.11 18.27
C SER A 311 -32.82 8.62 18.20
N GLN A 312 -34.05 8.28 17.77
CA GLN A 312 -34.41 6.89 17.49
C GLN A 312 -33.40 6.32 16.48
N GLN A 313 -32.73 5.22 16.84
CA GLN A 313 -31.80 4.58 15.93
C GLN A 313 -32.59 3.99 14.76
N MET A 314 -32.32 4.48 13.55
CA MET A 314 -33.02 4.07 12.35
C MET A 314 -32.47 2.72 11.82
N PRO A 315 -33.33 1.82 11.32
CA PRO A 315 -32.86 0.60 10.68
C PRO A 315 -32.11 0.91 9.37
N PRO A 316 -31.14 0.06 8.99
CA PRO A 316 -30.50 0.17 7.67
C PRO A 316 -31.52 -0.09 6.56
N ILE A 317 -31.25 0.48 5.39
CA ILE A 317 -32.07 0.29 4.20
C ILE A 317 -31.72 -1.05 3.57
N SER A 318 -32.70 -1.96 3.49
CA SER A 318 -32.58 -3.15 2.65
C SER A 318 -32.94 -2.82 1.21
N TYR A 319 -32.04 -3.12 0.28
CA TYR A 319 -32.34 -3.13 -1.14
C TYR A 319 -32.85 -4.52 -1.53
N GLN A 320 -33.94 -4.59 -2.28
CA GLN A 320 -34.35 -5.85 -2.88
C GLN A 320 -33.31 -6.25 -3.92
N GLU A 321 -32.79 -7.47 -3.83
CA GLU A 321 -31.95 -8.07 -4.86
C GLU A 321 -32.70 -8.00 -6.20
N ARG A 322 -32.20 -7.13 -7.10
CA ARG A 322 -32.51 -7.26 -8.51
C ARG A 322 -31.65 -8.41 -8.99
N ASN A 323 -32.29 -9.38 -9.65
CA ASN A 323 -31.74 -10.66 -10.11
C ASN A 323 -30.55 -10.58 -11.10
N SER A 324 -29.71 -9.54 -11.05
CA SER A 324 -28.68 -9.24 -12.03
C SER A 324 -27.42 -8.53 -11.51
N SER A 325 -27.19 -8.40 -10.19
CA SER A 325 -26.00 -7.65 -9.70
C SER A 325 -25.09 -8.34 -8.68
N ASP A 326 -25.49 -9.42 -8.00
CA ASP A 326 -24.62 -10.07 -7.01
C ASP A 326 -24.12 -11.43 -7.51
N GLN A 327 -23.58 -11.42 -8.73
CA GLN A 327 -23.06 -12.61 -9.39
C GLN A 327 -21.54 -12.67 -9.32
N TRP A 328 -20.96 -12.44 -8.14
CA TRP A 328 -19.55 -12.69 -7.86
C TRP A 328 -19.36 -13.21 -6.43
N ASN A 329 -20.21 -14.13 -5.97
CA ASN A 329 -19.83 -14.98 -4.85
C ASN A 329 -19.04 -16.15 -5.41
N CYS A 330 -17.73 -16.18 -5.14
CA CYS A 330 -17.14 -17.42 -4.66
C CYS A 330 -17.79 -17.76 -3.29
#